data_AF-A0A2V7MFC9-F1
#
_entry.id   AF-A0A2V7MFC9-F1
#
_cell.length_a   1.000
_cell.length_b   1.000
_cell.length_c   1.000
_cell.angle_alpha   90.00
_cell.angle_beta   90.00
_cell.angle_gamma   90.00
#
_symmetry.space_group_name_H-M   'P 1'
#
loop_
_entity.id
_entity.type
_entity.pdbx_description
1 polymer ?
#
loop_
_entity_poly.entity_id
_entity_poly.type
_entity_poly.pdbx_seq_one_letter_code
_entity_poly.pdbx_strand_id
1 'polypeptide(L)'
;MIPQRHRIVLVALLAAACRAGAPRAELPLPPPAPAPGDTTCSIAAGRTAARDTVRLAVTDPVDPGHAPLPRNDAERLVFGQLYESLIRVDCQGRPLPGLAAAWEEAPGDRWAFTLRDNARFWDGAPVTARDVLASWRSHDATLAASLTVTGDRTFTVAPSAAPFQRLADQALAITKPAPGGGWPIGTGPYWMTSGDPASVLLAPGRDKPVAGDLRLESLREAVHGDARPAEWSGPGRFWFTDLQPCSAQAGRDTLGGAGRRRRIVYNQSDRSAADLAARLVGLGALGRGAVAAGVSASAFGSALRGGTDAAYVLELPRRVYDACRAALELPPWSSAATIEPLLDVRSHAVVRRGLPRMTLDWDGTLRLTPP
;
A
#
# COMPACT_ATOMS: atom_id res chain seq x y z
N MET A 1 28.72 57.69 65.95
CA MET A 1 27.82 56.60 65.52
C MET A 1 28.09 56.32 64.05
N ILE A 2 28.56 55.10 63.76
CA ILE A 2 29.06 54.67 62.44
C ILE A 2 27.86 54.45 61.50
N PRO A 3 27.83 55.00 60.27
CA PRO A 3 26.67 54.92 59.39
C PRO A 3 26.60 53.56 58.67
N GLN A 4 25.40 52.97 58.66
CA GLN A 4 25.09 51.72 57.97
C GLN A 4 25.10 51.90 56.44
N ARG A 5 25.84 51.01 55.77
CA ARG A 5 25.75 50.79 54.32
C ARG A 5 24.76 49.65 54.07
N HIS A 6 23.65 49.94 53.39
CA HIS A 6 22.85 48.90 52.75
C HIS A 6 22.90 49.07 51.23
N ARG A 7 23.35 47.98 50.59
CA ARG A 7 23.64 47.84 49.16
C ARG A 7 22.33 47.79 48.38
N ILE A 8 22.16 48.72 47.44
CA ILE A 8 21.09 48.69 46.44
C ILE A 8 21.53 47.74 45.33
N VAL A 9 20.78 46.65 45.13
CA VAL A 9 20.94 45.74 43.98
C VAL A 9 20.05 46.28 42.85
N LEU A 10 20.68 46.80 41.79
CA LEU A 10 20.02 47.21 40.56
C LEU A 10 19.77 45.96 39.68
N VAL A 11 18.51 45.58 39.51
CA VAL A 11 18.09 44.60 38.50
C VAL A 11 17.82 45.37 37.20
N ALA A 12 18.71 45.21 36.22
CA ALA A 12 18.54 45.76 34.89
C ALA A 12 17.58 44.88 34.06
N LEU A 13 16.39 45.40 33.77
CA LEU A 13 15.45 44.83 32.81
C LEU A 13 15.95 45.11 31.38
N LEU A 14 16.47 44.09 30.71
CA LEU A 14 16.74 44.12 29.27
C LEU A 14 15.43 43.85 28.51
N ALA A 15 14.81 44.90 27.98
CA ALA A 15 13.74 44.78 27.00
C ALA A 15 14.32 44.34 25.65
N ALA A 16 14.17 43.06 25.31
CA ALA A 16 14.49 42.56 23.98
C ALA A 16 13.39 43.01 23.01
N ALA A 17 13.69 44.01 22.17
CA ALA A 17 12.80 44.41 21.10
C ALA A 17 12.76 43.30 20.04
N CYS A 18 11.62 42.63 19.90
CA CYS A 18 11.31 41.77 18.77
C CYS A 18 11.33 42.61 17.48
N ARG A 19 12.42 42.56 16.72
CA ARG A 19 12.40 42.96 15.31
C ARG A 19 11.58 41.93 14.55
N ALA A 20 10.40 42.32 14.11
CA ALA A 20 9.65 41.59 13.09
C ALA A 20 10.56 41.43 11.86
N GLY A 21 10.89 40.18 11.53
CA GLY A 21 11.62 39.86 10.31
C GLY A 21 10.82 40.32 9.09
N ALA A 22 11.48 40.97 8.15
CA ALA A 22 10.88 41.34 6.87
C ALA A 22 10.31 40.10 6.16
N PRO A 23 9.19 40.24 5.42
CA PRO A 23 8.66 39.14 4.62
C PRO A 23 9.74 38.69 3.63
N ARG A 24 10.05 37.38 3.61
CA ARG A 24 10.91 36.79 2.60
C ARG A 24 10.28 37.06 1.23
N ALA A 25 10.99 37.79 0.37
CA ALA A 25 10.61 37.92 -1.02
C ALA A 25 10.57 36.53 -1.66
N GLU A 26 9.42 36.18 -2.22
CA GLU A 26 9.22 34.97 -3.00
C GLU A 26 10.10 35.06 -4.25
N LEU A 27 11.05 34.14 -4.38
CA LEU A 27 11.98 34.14 -5.52
C LEU A 27 11.18 33.85 -6.80
N PRO A 28 11.42 34.58 -7.91
CA PRO A 28 10.80 34.27 -9.20
C PRO A 28 11.07 32.82 -9.57
N LEU A 29 10.00 32.08 -9.92
CA LEU A 29 10.14 30.70 -10.35
C LEU A 29 10.93 30.65 -11.67
N PRO A 30 11.99 29.84 -11.78
CA PRO A 30 12.74 29.73 -13.02
C PRO A 30 11.87 29.08 -14.10
N PRO A 31 12.02 29.49 -15.39
CA PRO A 31 11.36 28.82 -16.50
C PRO A 31 11.78 27.34 -16.56
N PRO A 32 10.94 26.44 -17.10
CA PRO A 32 11.25 25.01 -17.18
C PRO A 32 12.51 24.79 -18.01
N ALA A 33 13.64 24.57 -17.34
CA ALA A 33 14.89 24.15 -17.93
C ALA A 33 14.96 22.61 -17.94
N PRO A 34 15.68 21.99 -18.89
CA PRO A 34 16.07 20.60 -18.74
C PRO A 34 16.73 20.42 -17.37
N ALA A 35 16.28 19.39 -16.63
CA ALA A 35 16.73 19.16 -15.25
C ALA A 35 18.26 19.25 -15.17
N PRO A 36 18.83 20.04 -14.26
CA PRO A 36 20.27 20.03 -14.00
C PRO A 36 20.77 18.60 -13.82
N GLY A 37 21.97 18.29 -14.32
CA GLY A 37 22.50 16.92 -14.34
C GLY A 37 22.61 16.22 -12.98
N ASP A 38 22.53 16.97 -11.87
CA ASP A 38 22.42 16.45 -10.50
C ASP A 38 21.36 17.23 -9.71
N THR A 39 20.09 16.87 -9.88
CA THR A 39 18.97 17.27 -9.00
C THR A 39 18.65 16.19 -7.95
N THR A 40 19.49 15.17 -7.82
CA THR A 40 19.19 13.98 -7.02
C THR A 40 19.90 14.00 -5.69
N CYS A 41 19.17 13.86 -4.58
CA CYS A 41 19.76 13.48 -3.30
C CYS A 41 20.07 11.99 -3.29
N SER A 42 21.34 11.64 -3.51
CA SER A 42 21.77 10.26 -3.36
C SER A 42 21.66 9.84 -1.89
N ILE A 43 20.83 8.83 -1.61
CA ILE A 43 20.67 8.26 -0.27
C ILE A 43 21.59 7.04 -0.07
N ALA A 44 22.32 6.61 -1.10
CA ALA A 44 23.20 5.46 -1.04
C ALA A 44 24.43 5.64 -1.95
N ALA A 45 25.61 5.79 -1.35
CA ALA A 45 26.90 5.62 -2.00
C ALA A 45 27.48 4.27 -1.58
N GLY A 46 27.37 3.26 -2.46
CA GLY A 46 27.86 1.91 -2.17
C GLY A 46 28.24 1.15 -3.43
N ARG A 47 29.14 0.17 -3.30
CA ARG A 47 29.46 -0.75 -4.40
C ARG A 47 28.22 -1.59 -4.72
N THR A 48 27.74 -1.46 -5.95
CA THR A 48 26.53 -2.11 -6.43
C THR A 48 26.78 -3.61 -6.66
N ALA A 49 25.91 -4.45 -6.09
CA ALA A 49 25.77 -5.84 -6.48
C ALA A 49 24.41 -5.96 -7.21
N ALA A 50 24.41 -6.51 -8.43
CA ALA A 50 23.19 -6.69 -9.21
C ALA A 50 22.17 -7.57 -8.47
N ARG A 51 21.01 -7.00 -8.13
CA ARG A 51 19.86 -7.68 -7.54
C ARG A 51 18.60 -7.19 -8.24
N ASP A 52 17.71 -8.11 -8.61
CA ASP A 52 16.46 -7.80 -9.33
C ASP A 52 15.29 -7.38 -8.43
N THR A 53 15.54 -7.25 -7.12
CA THR A 53 14.50 -6.99 -6.11
C THR A 53 15.06 -6.11 -5.01
N VAL A 54 14.32 -5.05 -4.67
CA VAL A 54 14.56 -4.21 -3.49
C VAL A 54 13.50 -4.57 -2.45
N ARG A 55 13.92 -4.87 -1.22
CA ARG A 55 13.03 -5.02 -0.07
C ARG A 55 13.22 -3.78 0.81
N LEU A 56 12.13 -3.06 1.05
CA LEU A 56 12.15 -1.88 1.88
C LEU A 56 11.54 -2.19 3.25
N ALA A 57 12.27 -1.85 4.31
CA ALA A 57 11.72 -1.85 5.67
C ALA A 57 11.11 -0.46 5.94
N VAL A 58 9.88 -0.44 6.41
CA VAL A 58 9.18 0.80 6.80
C VAL A 58 8.92 0.79 8.31
N THR A 59 8.91 1.98 8.91
CA THR A 59 8.76 2.16 10.37
C THR A 59 7.33 1.95 10.84
N ASP A 60 6.35 2.23 9.99
CA ASP A 60 4.93 2.25 10.33
C ASP A 60 4.08 1.33 9.44
N PRO A 61 2.89 0.90 9.89
CA PRO A 61 1.95 0.16 9.05
C PRO A 61 1.48 0.99 7.85
N VAL A 62 1.19 0.32 6.74
CA VAL A 62 0.63 0.91 5.52
C VAL A 62 -0.79 0.38 5.33
N ASP A 63 -1.81 1.24 5.43
CA ASP A 63 -3.21 0.85 5.18
C ASP A 63 -3.63 1.22 3.75
N PRO A 64 -3.98 0.24 2.88
CA PRO A 64 -4.52 0.49 1.54
C PRO A 64 -5.72 1.44 1.52
N GLY A 65 -6.54 1.46 2.57
CA GLY A 65 -7.73 2.30 2.68
C GLY A 65 -7.42 3.79 2.79
N HIS A 66 -6.16 4.16 3.05
CA HIS A 66 -5.73 5.56 3.03
C HIS A 66 -5.29 6.03 1.65
N ALA A 67 -5.02 5.12 0.70
CA ALA A 67 -4.55 5.52 -0.62
C ALA A 67 -5.57 6.41 -1.37
N PRO A 68 -5.12 7.48 -2.05
CA PRO A 68 -3.72 7.89 -2.24
C PRO A 68 -3.20 8.87 -1.18
N LEU A 69 -3.96 9.17 -0.13
CA LEU A 69 -3.66 10.18 0.90
C LEU A 69 -2.91 9.58 2.10
N PRO A 70 -1.58 9.75 2.20
CA PRO A 70 -0.82 9.16 3.30
C PRO A 70 -1.15 9.81 4.64
N ARG A 71 -1.23 9.01 5.70
CA ARG A 71 -1.42 9.44 7.10
C ARG A 71 -0.18 9.27 7.97
N ASN A 72 0.84 8.57 7.47
CA ASN A 72 2.13 8.40 8.13
C ASN A 72 3.26 8.38 7.09
N ASP A 73 4.51 8.35 7.56
CA ASP A 73 5.69 8.43 6.70
C ASP A 73 5.91 7.15 5.87
N ALA A 74 5.53 5.98 6.40
CA ALA A 74 5.57 4.73 5.64
C ALA A 74 4.61 4.75 4.45
N GLU A 75 3.39 5.23 4.65
CA GLU A 75 2.39 5.41 3.60
C GLU A 75 2.84 6.47 2.61
N ARG A 76 3.42 7.59 3.07
CA ARG A 76 3.96 8.64 2.17
C ARG A 76 5.01 8.05 1.24
N LEU A 77 5.94 7.28 1.80
CA LEU A 77 6.98 6.62 1.03
C LEU A 77 6.40 5.62 0.02
N VAL A 78 5.47 4.75 0.45
CA VAL A 78 4.89 3.70 -0.40
C VAL A 78 3.99 4.30 -1.47
N PHE A 79 3.12 5.25 -1.12
CA PHE A 79 2.17 5.86 -2.05
C PHE A 79 2.90 6.69 -3.10
N GLY A 80 4.01 7.35 -2.75
CA GLY A 80 4.87 8.06 -3.72
C GLY A 80 5.47 7.15 -4.80
N GLN A 81 5.55 5.84 -4.56
CA GLN A 81 5.95 4.86 -5.59
C GLN A 81 4.83 4.51 -6.56
N LEU A 82 3.58 4.66 -6.12
CA LEU A 82 2.38 4.19 -6.80
C LEU A 82 1.68 5.31 -7.57
N TYR A 83 1.72 6.54 -7.05
CA TYR A 83 0.95 7.66 -7.57
C TYR A 83 1.85 8.86 -7.84
N GLU A 84 1.71 9.45 -9.03
CA GLU A 84 2.45 10.66 -9.41
C GLU A 84 1.58 11.91 -9.29
N SER A 85 2.21 13.02 -8.87
CA SER A 85 1.68 14.38 -8.93
C SER A 85 2.10 15.09 -10.24
N LEU A 86 1.65 16.33 -10.44
CA LEU A 86 1.95 17.08 -11.67
C LEU A 86 3.44 17.39 -11.81
N ILE A 87 4.05 17.83 -10.71
CA ILE A 87 5.46 18.17 -10.64
C ILE A 87 6.11 17.35 -9.53
N ARG A 88 7.43 17.31 -9.51
CA ARG A 88 8.21 16.88 -8.36
C ARG A 88 8.96 18.07 -7.80
N VAL A 89 9.52 17.93 -6.61
CA VAL A 89 10.47 18.91 -6.11
C VAL A 89 11.73 18.19 -5.62
N ASP A 90 12.90 18.73 -5.98
CA ASP A 90 14.16 18.18 -5.49
C ASP A 90 14.48 18.64 -4.07
N CYS A 91 15.55 18.12 -3.49
CA CYS A 91 15.99 18.50 -2.15
C CYS A 91 16.37 19.96 -1.97
N GLN A 92 16.63 20.66 -3.08
CA GLN A 92 16.92 22.09 -3.10
C GLN A 92 15.63 22.92 -3.20
N GLY A 93 14.45 22.28 -3.23
CA GLY A 93 13.16 22.95 -3.34
C GLY A 93 12.80 23.37 -4.77
N ARG A 94 13.54 22.89 -5.78
CA ARG A 94 13.32 23.23 -7.18
C ARG A 94 12.26 22.34 -7.81
N PRO A 95 11.27 22.91 -8.51
CA PRO A 95 10.27 22.12 -9.22
C PRO A 95 10.89 21.39 -10.42
N LEU A 96 10.51 20.13 -10.60
CA LEU A 96 10.91 19.24 -11.69
C LEU A 96 9.68 18.65 -12.38
N PRO A 97 9.79 18.24 -13.66
CA PRO A 97 8.72 17.52 -14.35
C PRO A 97 8.27 16.25 -13.61
N GLY A 98 6.96 16.08 -13.50
CA GLY A 98 6.27 14.86 -13.03
C GLY A 98 5.39 14.31 -14.14
N LEU A 99 4.07 14.24 -13.91
CA LEU A 99 3.10 14.01 -15.00
C LEU A 99 3.03 15.18 -15.98
N ALA A 100 3.24 16.41 -15.50
CA ALA A 100 3.43 17.58 -16.35
C ALA A 100 4.86 17.57 -16.89
N ALA A 101 4.98 17.51 -18.22
CA ALA A 101 6.26 17.64 -18.92
C ALA A 101 6.79 19.08 -18.88
N ALA A 102 5.88 20.06 -18.89
CA ALA A 102 6.22 21.47 -18.87
C ALA A 102 5.07 22.29 -18.26
N TRP A 103 5.43 23.48 -17.77
CA TRP A 103 4.49 24.51 -17.35
C TRP A 103 5.03 25.90 -17.70
N GLU A 104 4.13 26.83 -17.97
CA GLU A 104 4.46 28.21 -18.33
C GLU A 104 3.47 29.18 -17.68
N GLU A 105 3.89 30.43 -17.51
CA GLU A 105 2.98 31.50 -17.08
C GLU A 105 1.95 31.76 -18.19
N ALA A 106 0.69 31.90 -17.78
CA ALA A 106 -0.43 32.20 -18.63
C ALA A 106 -1.12 33.49 -18.16
N PRO A 107 -1.90 34.16 -19.02
CA PRO A 107 -2.58 35.40 -18.65
C PRO A 107 -3.45 35.25 -17.39
N GLY A 108 -3.48 36.32 -16.58
CA GLY A 108 -4.27 36.36 -15.34
C GLY A 108 -3.62 35.63 -14.18
N ASP A 109 -2.27 35.64 -14.10
CA ASP A 109 -1.48 35.02 -13.03
C ASP A 109 -1.69 33.50 -12.92
N ARG A 110 -1.96 32.84 -14.06
CA ARG A 110 -2.25 31.40 -14.12
C ARG A 110 -1.02 30.63 -14.56
N TRP A 111 -0.99 29.35 -14.22
CA TRP A 111 0.00 28.39 -14.75
C TRP A 111 -0.66 27.51 -15.80
N ALA A 112 -0.13 27.48 -17.02
CA ALA A 112 -0.51 26.51 -18.04
C ALA A 112 0.38 25.27 -17.92
N PHE A 113 -0.22 24.09 -17.83
CA PHE A 113 0.46 22.81 -17.74
C PHE A 113 0.25 21.97 -19.00
N THR A 114 1.27 21.22 -19.39
CA THR A 114 1.20 20.21 -20.45
C THR A 114 1.63 18.84 -19.92
N LEU A 115 0.74 17.85 -19.98
CA LEU A 115 1.04 16.47 -19.58
C LEU A 115 1.98 15.78 -20.57
N ARG A 116 2.87 14.91 -20.07
CA ARG A 116 3.78 14.09 -20.90
C ARG A 116 3.01 13.14 -21.83
N ASP A 117 3.51 12.92 -23.06
CA ASP A 117 2.82 12.10 -24.08
C ASP A 117 2.56 10.65 -23.63
N ASN A 118 3.49 10.12 -22.83
CA ASN A 118 3.45 8.77 -22.29
C ASN A 118 2.83 8.68 -20.89
N ALA A 119 2.09 9.71 -20.44
CA ALA A 119 1.36 9.64 -19.18
C ALA A 119 0.27 8.56 -19.29
N ARG A 120 0.39 7.51 -18.48
CA ARG A 120 -0.48 6.32 -18.52
C ARG A 120 -0.82 5.86 -17.11
N PHE A 121 -2.06 5.41 -16.94
CA PHE A 121 -2.47 4.63 -15.78
C PHE A 121 -1.97 3.20 -15.90
N TRP A 122 -1.97 2.44 -14.79
CA TRP A 122 -1.55 1.04 -14.79
C TRP A 122 -2.35 0.12 -15.72
N ASP A 123 -3.60 0.47 -16.01
CA ASP A 123 -4.43 -0.28 -16.97
C ASP A 123 -4.17 0.12 -18.44
N GLY A 124 -3.16 0.96 -18.69
CA GLY A 124 -2.76 1.41 -20.02
C GLY A 124 -3.57 2.58 -20.57
N ALA A 125 -4.57 3.09 -19.85
CA ALA A 125 -5.32 4.27 -20.28
C ALA A 125 -4.43 5.54 -20.25
N PRO A 126 -4.55 6.44 -21.24
CA PRO A 126 -3.89 7.75 -21.20
C PRO A 126 -4.41 8.59 -20.03
N VAL A 127 -3.50 9.32 -19.37
CA VAL A 127 -3.87 10.35 -18.40
C VAL A 127 -4.23 11.62 -19.14
N THR A 128 -5.38 12.21 -18.82
CA THR A 128 -5.88 13.46 -19.41
C THR A 128 -6.00 14.57 -18.37
N ALA A 129 -6.13 15.81 -18.84
CA ALA A 129 -6.43 16.97 -18.01
C ALA A 129 -7.74 16.81 -17.21
N ARG A 130 -8.70 16.02 -17.71
CA ARG A 130 -9.94 15.71 -17.00
C ARG A 130 -9.69 14.77 -15.81
N ASP A 131 -8.74 13.86 -15.93
CA ASP A 131 -8.37 12.97 -14.84
C ASP A 131 -7.65 13.72 -13.71
N VAL A 132 -6.84 14.73 -14.05
CA VAL A 132 -6.24 15.65 -13.07
C VAL A 132 -7.34 16.36 -12.29
N LEU A 133 -8.30 16.96 -13.00
CA LEU A 133 -9.43 17.64 -12.39
C LEU A 133 -10.27 16.70 -11.50
N ALA A 134 -10.55 15.48 -11.97
CA ALA A 134 -11.31 14.48 -11.22
C ALA A 134 -10.56 14.06 -9.94
N SER A 135 -9.25 13.79 -10.05
CA SER A 135 -8.40 13.43 -8.92
C SER A 135 -8.34 14.55 -7.89
N TRP A 136 -8.23 15.81 -8.30
CA TRP A 136 -8.19 16.91 -7.35
C TRP A 136 -9.54 17.15 -6.70
N ARG A 137 -10.66 16.97 -7.41
CA ARG A 137 -12.00 17.13 -6.79
C ARG A 137 -12.22 16.22 -5.58
N SER A 138 -11.64 15.02 -5.58
CA SER A 138 -11.77 14.09 -4.44
C SER A 138 -10.88 14.43 -3.25
N HIS A 139 -9.85 15.27 -3.41
CA HIS A 139 -8.83 15.50 -2.39
C HIS A 139 -8.65 16.99 -2.00
N ASP A 140 -8.81 17.91 -2.95
CA ASP A 140 -8.75 19.37 -2.78
C ASP A 140 -9.72 20.06 -3.76
N ALA A 141 -10.96 20.27 -3.31
CA ALA A 141 -12.01 20.88 -4.11
C ALA A 141 -11.71 22.35 -4.50
N THR A 142 -10.95 23.07 -3.67
CA THR A 142 -10.59 24.47 -3.94
C THR A 142 -9.59 24.57 -5.08
N LEU A 143 -8.54 23.73 -5.05
CA LEU A 143 -7.58 23.67 -6.14
C LEU A 143 -8.22 23.12 -7.43
N ALA A 144 -9.10 22.14 -7.30
CA ALA A 144 -9.85 21.61 -8.44
C ALA A 144 -10.75 22.67 -9.10
N ALA A 145 -11.39 23.55 -8.31
CA ALA A 145 -12.20 24.64 -8.82
C ALA A 145 -11.37 25.71 -9.55
N SER A 146 -10.07 25.82 -9.24
CA SER A 146 -9.18 26.76 -9.90
C SER A 146 -8.63 26.24 -11.24
N LEU A 147 -8.81 24.95 -11.54
CA LEU A 147 -8.32 24.31 -12.77
C LEU A 147 -9.31 24.49 -13.93
N THR A 148 -8.81 24.90 -15.10
CA THR A 148 -9.56 24.99 -16.36
C THR A 148 -8.91 24.13 -17.43
N VAL A 149 -9.64 23.13 -17.91
CA VAL A 149 -9.20 22.24 -18.99
C VAL A 149 -9.20 23.01 -20.31
N THR A 150 -8.06 23.07 -20.99
CA THR A 150 -7.91 23.74 -22.30
C THR A 150 -7.72 22.77 -23.46
N GLY A 151 -7.41 21.50 -23.15
CA GLY A 151 -7.28 20.41 -24.11
C GLY A 151 -7.11 19.08 -23.39
N ASP A 152 -6.90 17.99 -24.13
CA ASP A 152 -6.82 16.65 -23.52
C ASP A 152 -5.60 16.48 -22.61
N ARG A 153 -4.49 17.17 -22.90
CA ARG A 153 -3.27 17.16 -22.09
C ARG A 153 -2.89 18.51 -21.51
N THR A 154 -3.70 19.53 -21.76
CA THR A 154 -3.39 20.91 -21.41
C THR A 154 -4.49 21.49 -20.53
N PHE A 155 -4.07 22.21 -19.49
CA PHE A 155 -4.98 22.89 -18.58
C PHE A 155 -4.26 24.06 -17.93
N THR A 156 -5.04 24.99 -17.37
CA THR A 156 -4.51 26.10 -16.57
C THR A 156 -4.97 26.01 -15.14
N VAL A 157 -4.13 26.39 -14.19
CA VAL A 157 -4.44 26.44 -12.76
C VAL A 157 -4.25 27.87 -12.28
N ALA A 158 -5.23 28.38 -11.52
CA ALA A 158 -5.11 29.71 -10.93
C ALA A 158 -4.03 29.71 -9.82
N PRO A 159 -3.42 30.86 -9.53
CA PRO A 159 -2.46 30.97 -8.47
C PRO A 159 -3.16 30.67 -7.14
N SER A 160 -2.44 30.07 -6.21
CA SER A 160 -2.93 29.78 -4.87
C SER A 160 -2.04 30.48 -3.86
N ALA A 161 -2.57 30.77 -2.66
CA ALA A 161 -1.75 31.29 -1.57
C ALA A 161 -0.66 30.29 -1.10
N ALA A 162 -0.73 29.03 -1.52
CA ALA A 162 0.29 28.05 -1.23
C ALA A 162 1.42 28.11 -2.27
N PRO A 163 2.67 27.80 -1.85
CA PRO A 163 3.81 27.75 -2.75
C PRO A 163 3.57 26.81 -3.94
N PHE A 164 4.14 27.13 -5.10
CA PHE A 164 4.03 26.31 -6.32
C PHE A 164 4.43 24.84 -6.09
N GLN A 165 5.41 24.60 -5.21
CA GLN A 165 5.87 23.28 -4.78
C GLN A 165 4.76 22.40 -4.19
N ARG A 166 3.65 22.98 -3.71
CA ARG A 166 2.46 22.23 -3.27
C ARG A 166 1.93 21.29 -4.35
N LEU A 167 2.11 21.63 -5.63
CA LEU A 167 1.70 20.76 -6.74
C LEU A 167 2.49 19.45 -6.83
N ALA A 168 3.56 19.29 -6.04
CA ALA A 168 4.27 18.03 -5.87
C ALA A 168 3.69 17.17 -4.73
N ASP A 169 2.82 17.71 -3.87
CA ASP A 169 2.28 16.99 -2.71
C ASP A 169 1.56 15.70 -3.14
N GLN A 170 1.86 14.62 -2.42
CA GLN A 170 1.25 13.30 -2.62
C GLN A 170 -0.28 13.35 -2.51
N ALA A 171 -0.84 14.27 -1.73
CA ALA A 171 -2.27 14.48 -1.62
C ALA A 171 -2.92 14.94 -2.94
N LEU A 172 -2.13 15.47 -3.87
CA LEU A 172 -2.55 15.92 -5.20
C LEU A 172 -2.21 14.91 -6.29
N ALA A 173 -1.84 13.68 -5.93
CA ALA A 173 -1.51 12.64 -6.90
C ALA A 173 -2.72 12.25 -7.78
N ILE A 174 -2.42 11.93 -9.04
CA ILE A 174 -3.43 11.64 -10.06
C ILE A 174 -3.76 10.15 -10.00
N THR A 175 -5.02 9.84 -9.70
CA THR A 175 -5.51 8.46 -9.55
C THR A 175 -6.89 8.30 -10.17
N LYS A 176 -7.30 7.06 -10.40
CA LYS A 176 -8.69 6.74 -10.73
C LYS A 176 -9.18 5.52 -9.94
N PRO A 177 -10.50 5.36 -9.76
CA PRO A 177 -11.04 4.20 -9.07
C PRO A 177 -10.63 2.89 -9.73
N ALA A 178 -10.27 1.87 -8.94
CA ALA A 178 -10.02 0.52 -9.44
C ALA A 178 -11.34 -0.26 -9.62
N PRO A 179 -11.53 -0.97 -10.75
CA PRO A 179 -12.64 -1.91 -10.91
C PRO A 179 -12.58 -2.99 -9.82
N GLY A 180 -13.62 -3.10 -9.00
CA GLY A 180 -13.70 -4.10 -7.92
C GLY A 180 -13.23 -3.61 -6.54
N GLY A 181 -12.85 -2.34 -6.39
CA GLY A 181 -12.39 -1.79 -5.11
C GLY A 181 -10.94 -2.15 -4.77
N GLY A 182 -10.41 -1.60 -3.67
CA GLY A 182 -9.00 -1.73 -3.28
C GLY A 182 -8.19 -0.48 -3.59
N TRP A 183 -6.90 -0.65 -3.89
CA TRP A 183 -5.99 0.44 -4.21
C TRP A 183 -6.47 1.20 -5.45
N PRO A 184 -6.59 2.54 -5.42
CA PRO A 184 -6.82 3.34 -6.63
C PRO A 184 -5.79 3.01 -7.71
N ILE A 185 -6.21 3.04 -8.97
CA ILE A 185 -5.30 2.89 -10.11
C ILE A 185 -4.45 4.15 -10.20
N GLY A 186 -3.13 3.95 -10.11
CA GLY A 186 -2.13 5.00 -10.18
C GLY A 186 -1.48 5.15 -11.54
N THR A 187 -0.49 6.04 -11.54
CA THR A 187 0.32 6.45 -12.69
C THR A 187 1.82 6.19 -12.46
N GLY A 188 2.19 5.81 -11.24
CA GLY A 188 3.57 5.54 -10.86
C GLY A 188 4.16 4.32 -11.56
N PRO A 189 5.51 4.22 -11.59
CA PRO A 189 6.23 3.15 -12.25
C PRO A 189 5.98 1.76 -11.62
N TYR A 190 5.39 1.74 -10.42
CA TYR A 190 5.11 0.54 -9.67
C TYR A 190 3.62 0.42 -9.41
N TRP A 191 3.15 -0.82 -9.40
CA TRP A 191 1.77 -1.17 -9.11
C TRP A 191 1.76 -2.29 -8.07
N MET A 192 0.78 -2.26 -7.18
CA MET A 192 0.61 -3.29 -6.17
C MET A 192 -0.01 -4.54 -6.79
N THR A 193 0.66 -5.68 -6.66
CA THR A 193 0.19 -6.97 -7.19
C THR A 193 -0.57 -7.82 -6.17
N SER A 194 -0.58 -7.45 -4.88
CA SER A 194 -1.30 -8.18 -3.80
C SER A 194 -1.51 -7.30 -2.56
N GLY A 195 -2.72 -7.31 -1.97
CA GLY A 195 -3.02 -6.75 -0.64
C GLY A 195 -3.00 -7.82 0.45
N ASP A 196 -2.86 -7.42 1.72
CA ASP A 196 -2.64 -8.28 2.92
C ASP A 196 -3.47 -9.58 2.92
N PRO A 197 -2.88 -10.72 2.51
CA PRO A 197 -3.55 -12.00 2.55
C PRO A 197 -3.43 -12.61 3.96
N ALA A 198 -4.54 -13.14 4.48
CA ALA A 198 -4.52 -14.02 5.63
C ALA A 198 -4.38 -15.47 5.15
N SER A 199 -3.44 -16.22 5.73
CA SER A 199 -3.38 -17.66 5.53
C SER A 199 -4.49 -18.33 6.35
N VAL A 200 -5.31 -19.16 5.71
CA VAL A 200 -6.42 -19.88 6.35
C VAL A 200 -6.29 -21.38 6.12
N LEU A 201 -6.80 -22.15 7.08
CA LEU A 201 -7.07 -23.58 6.95
C LEU A 201 -8.54 -23.78 6.66
N LEU A 202 -8.87 -24.40 5.54
CA LEU A 202 -10.23 -24.74 5.15
C LEU A 202 -10.45 -26.24 5.28
N ALA A 203 -11.37 -26.66 6.15
CA ALA A 203 -11.63 -28.06 6.46
C ALA A 203 -13.10 -28.41 6.21
N PRO A 204 -13.42 -29.28 5.22
CA PRO A 204 -14.81 -29.61 4.90
C PRO A 204 -15.47 -30.55 5.92
N GLY A 205 -16.76 -30.32 6.19
CA GLY A 205 -17.63 -31.26 6.91
C GLY A 205 -17.26 -31.45 8.39
N ARG A 206 -16.85 -30.36 9.04
CA ARG A 206 -16.53 -30.35 10.49
C ARG A 206 -17.27 -29.20 11.17
N ASP A 207 -17.81 -29.51 12.34
CA ASP A 207 -18.51 -28.56 13.21
C ASP A 207 -17.59 -27.95 14.28
N LYS A 208 -16.35 -28.46 14.39
CA LYS A 208 -15.35 -28.04 15.37
C LYS A 208 -14.03 -27.69 14.69
N PRO A 209 -13.26 -26.75 15.28
CA PRO A 209 -11.92 -26.44 14.81
C PRO A 209 -11.04 -27.68 14.69
N VAL A 210 -10.34 -27.79 13.56
CA VAL A 210 -9.31 -28.78 13.27
C VAL A 210 -8.08 -28.54 14.11
N ALA A 211 -7.65 -27.28 14.24
CA ALA A 211 -6.49 -26.96 15.04
C ALA A 211 -6.80 -26.73 16.52
N GLY A 212 -8.06 -26.48 16.91
CA GLY A 212 -8.54 -26.55 18.30
C GLY A 212 -7.57 -25.97 19.35
N ASP A 213 -7.13 -26.83 20.28
CA ASP A 213 -6.23 -26.53 21.41
C ASP A 213 -4.73 -26.48 21.04
N LEU A 214 -4.39 -26.60 19.75
CA LEU A 214 -3.00 -26.50 19.31
C LEU A 214 -2.51 -25.07 19.57
N ARG A 215 -1.25 -24.94 19.99
CA ARG A 215 -0.56 -23.65 20.13
C ARG A 215 -0.31 -23.03 18.76
N LEU A 216 -1.37 -22.47 18.17
CA LEU A 216 -1.38 -21.79 16.88
C LEU A 216 -0.42 -20.59 16.86
N GLU A 217 -0.10 -20.03 18.03
CA GLU A 217 0.90 -18.97 18.19
C GLU A 217 2.30 -19.41 17.74
N SER A 218 2.57 -20.72 17.77
CA SER A 218 3.84 -21.30 17.31
C SER A 218 3.93 -21.45 15.79
N LEU A 219 2.83 -21.25 15.05
CA LEU A 219 2.84 -21.32 13.59
C LEU A 219 3.67 -20.19 12.96
N ARG A 220 3.78 -19.04 13.62
CA ARG A 220 4.62 -17.93 13.14
C ARG A 220 6.08 -18.32 12.95
N GLU A 221 6.55 -19.29 13.75
CA GLU A 221 7.93 -19.80 13.71
C GLU A 221 8.17 -20.74 12.53
N ALA A 222 7.10 -21.26 11.92
CA ALA A 222 7.20 -22.12 10.75
C ALA A 222 7.40 -21.30 9.47
N VAL A 223 6.93 -20.05 9.41
CA VAL A 223 6.99 -19.22 8.21
C VAL A 223 8.23 -18.34 8.21
N HIS A 224 9.03 -18.40 7.14
CA HIS A 224 10.15 -17.49 6.93
C HIS A 224 9.67 -16.08 6.50
N GLY A 225 9.18 -15.27 7.45
CA GLY A 225 8.74 -13.88 7.23
C GLY A 225 8.22 -13.19 8.50
N ASP A 226 7.88 -11.90 8.43
CA ASP A 226 7.19 -11.19 9.51
C ASP A 226 5.74 -11.67 9.61
N ALA A 227 5.55 -12.81 10.26
CA ALA A 227 4.25 -13.43 10.52
C ALA A 227 3.77 -13.10 11.94
N ARG A 228 2.47 -12.87 12.08
CA ARG A 228 1.79 -12.74 13.38
C ARG A 228 0.65 -13.75 13.49
N PRO A 229 0.28 -14.17 14.71
CA PRO A 229 -0.99 -14.84 14.93
C PRO A 229 -2.10 -14.04 14.25
N ALA A 230 -3.05 -14.73 13.62
CA ALA A 230 -4.16 -14.07 12.95
C ALA A 230 -5.08 -13.41 13.99
N GLU A 231 -4.74 -12.19 14.38
CA GLU A 231 -5.50 -11.37 15.33
C GLU A 231 -6.30 -10.31 14.57
N TRP A 232 -7.58 -10.17 14.93
CA TRP A 232 -8.43 -9.09 14.43
C TRP A 232 -8.37 -7.90 15.39
N SER A 233 -7.97 -6.73 14.89
CA SER A 233 -8.04 -5.47 15.64
C SER A 233 -9.31 -4.71 15.26
N GLY A 234 -10.34 -4.72 16.13
CA GLY A 234 -11.58 -3.97 15.94
C GLY A 234 -12.83 -4.73 16.44
N PRO A 235 -14.04 -4.14 16.35
CA PRO A 235 -15.29 -4.74 16.87
C PRO A 235 -15.89 -5.87 16.00
N GLY A 236 -15.12 -6.46 15.08
CA GLY A 236 -15.60 -7.43 14.09
C GLY A 236 -14.87 -8.77 14.13
N ARG A 237 -15.24 -9.71 13.25
CA ARG A 237 -14.49 -10.94 12.96
C ARG A 237 -14.07 -10.94 11.49
N PHE A 238 -13.19 -11.84 11.08
CA PHE A 238 -12.86 -12.01 9.65
C PHE A 238 -14.13 -12.28 8.84
N TRP A 239 -14.26 -11.68 7.65
CA TRP A 239 -15.48 -11.78 6.83
C TRP A 239 -15.88 -13.23 6.51
N PHE A 240 -14.91 -14.14 6.42
CA PHE A 240 -15.10 -15.56 6.15
C PHE A 240 -15.44 -16.42 7.39
N THR A 241 -15.57 -15.82 8.58
CA THR A 241 -15.91 -16.55 9.82
C THR A 241 -17.40 -16.53 10.16
N ASP A 242 -18.18 -15.66 9.52
CA ASP A 242 -19.64 -15.59 9.68
C ASP A 242 -20.33 -15.30 8.34
N LEU A 243 -20.41 -16.34 7.51
CA LEU A 243 -21.04 -16.28 6.18
C LEU A 243 -22.55 -16.62 6.21
N GLN A 244 -23.12 -16.89 7.39
CA GLN A 244 -24.54 -17.19 7.55
C GLN A 244 -25.48 -16.10 6.98
N PRO A 245 -25.19 -14.79 7.10
CA PRO A 245 -26.03 -13.74 6.52
C PRO A 245 -26.07 -13.76 4.99
N CYS A 246 -25.09 -14.39 4.33
CA CYS A 246 -24.94 -14.31 2.89
C CYS A 246 -25.91 -15.19 2.09
N SER A 247 -26.66 -16.08 2.75
CA SER A 247 -27.75 -16.95 2.22
C SER A 247 -27.53 -17.62 0.84
N ALA A 248 -26.31 -17.60 0.32
CA ALA A 248 -25.95 -18.09 -1.00
C ALA A 248 -25.42 -19.52 -0.88
N GLN A 249 -26.25 -20.46 -1.33
CA GLN A 249 -25.91 -21.83 -1.71
C GLN A 249 -25.17 -22.63 -0.62
N ALA A 250 -25.95 -23.20 0.30
CA ALA A 250 -25.52 -24.34 1.08
C ALA A 250 -25.27 -25.54 0.15
N GLY A 251 -24.09 -25.62 -0.46
CA GLY A 251 -23.63 -26.85 -1.07
C GLY A 251 -23.48 -27.88 0.03
N ARG A 252 -24.28 -28.96 -0.01
CA ARG A 252 -24.11 -30.05 0.94
C ARG A 252 -22.77 -30.71 0.65
N ASP A 253 -21.95 -30.83 1.68
CA ASP A 253 -20.82 -31.73 1.64
C ASP A 253 -21.34 -33.17 1.42
N THR A 254 -21.10 -33.70 0.23
CA THR A 254 -21.54 -35.05 -0.16
C THR A 254 -20.56 -36.13 0.28
N LEU A 255 -19.36 -35.74 0.71
CA LEU A 255 -18.30 -36.64 1.16
C LEU A 255 -18.23 -36.59 2.69
N GLY A 256 -18.67 -37.64 3.37
CA GLY A 256 -18.46 -37.74 4.82
C GLY A 256 -16.98 -37.81 5.18
N GLY A 257 -16.62 -37.44 6.42
CA GLY A 257 -15.22 -37.38 6.88
C GLY A 257 -14.41 -38.69 6.72
N ALA A 258 -15.06 -39.85 6.65
CA ALA A 258 -14.42 -41.15 6.42
C ALA A 258 -13.99 -41.38 4.96
N GLY A 259 -14.59 -40.69 3.98
CA GLY A 259 -14.24 -40.80 2.55
C GLY A 259 -13.08 -39.90 2.13
N ARG A 260 -12.59 -39.04 3.03
CA ARG A 260 -11.54 -38.06 2.74
C ARG A 260 -10.16 -38.65 2.86
N ARG A 261 -9.28 -38.22 1.96
CA ARG A 261 -7.84 -38.48 2.08
C ARG A 261 -7.28 -37.67 3.24
N ARG A 262 -6.52 -38.31 4.12
CA ARG A 262 -5.88 -37.67 5.28
C ARG A 262 -4.67 -36.82 4.88
N ARG A 263 -4.93 -35.75 4.13
CA ARG A 263 -3.90 -34.84 3.65
C ARG A 263 -4.30 -33.40 3.90
N ILE A 264 -3.31 -32.57 4.24
CA ILE A 264 -3.42 -31.11 4.18
C ILE A 264 -2.83 -30.69 2.84
N VAL A 265 -3.68 -30.28 1.92
CA VAL A 265 -3.28 -29.93 0.54
C VAL A 265 -2.97 -28.44 0.45
N TYR A 266 -1.91 -28.07 -0.25
CA TYR A 266 -1.51 -26.68 -0.50
C TYR A 266 -0.95 -26.52 -1.91
N ASN A 267 -0.94 -25.28 -2.42
CA ASN A 267 -0.27 -24.97 -3.67
C ASN A 267 1.25 -25.04 -3.46
N GLN A 268 1.93 -25.94 -4.18
CA GLN A 268 3.37 -26.18 -4.04
C GLN A 268 4.25 -24.95 -4.33
N SER A 269 3.73 -23.94 -5.02
CA SER A 269 4.46 -22.68 -5.24
C SER A 269 4.45 -21.76 -4.02
N ASP A 270 3.55 -21.99 -3.08
CA ASP A 270 3.41 -21.22 -1.85
C ASP A 270 4.21 -21.88 -0.72
N ARG A 271 5.36 -21.27 -0.39
CA ARG A 271 6.23 -21.77 0.68
C ARG A 271 5.62 -21.60 2.06
N SER A 272 4.91 -20.50 2.31
CA SER A 272 4.24 -20.24 3.59
C SER A 272 3.18 -21.31 3.84
N ALA A 273 2.39 -21.65 2.83
CA ALA A 273 1.41 -22.73 2.92
C ALA A 273 2.07 -24.11 3.12
N ALA A 274 3.22 -24.35 2.50
CA ALA A 274 3.99 -25.58 2.70
C ALA A 274 4.46 -25.74 4.15
N ASP A 275 5.07 -24.69 4.71
CA ASP A 275 5.59 -24.68 6.07
C ASP A 275 4.46 -24.81 7.11
N LEU A 276 3.35 -24.10 6.88
CA LEU A 276 2.13 -24.20 7.69
C LEU A 276 1.54 -25.61 7.67
N ALA A 277 1.37 -26.19 6.48
CA ALA A 277 0.82 -27.54 6.34
C ALA A 277 1.71 -28.59 7.03
N ALA A 278 3.03 -28.48 6.86
CA ALA A 278 3.99 -29.36 7.53
C ALA A 278 3.91 -29.22 9.06
N ARG A 279 3.83 -28.00 9.58
CA ARG A 279 3.71 -27.74 11.01
C ARG A 279 2.40 -28.25 11.59
N LEU A 280 1.27 -28.04 10.92
CA LEU A 280 -0.04 -28.55 11.34
C LEU A 280 -0.08 -30.09 11.41
N VAL A 281 0.56 -30.76 10.44
CA VAL A 281 0.73 -32.22 10.47
C VAL A 281 1.61 -32.65 11.64
N GLY A 282 2.74 -31.97 11.86
CA GLY A 282 3.66 -32.25 12.97
C GLY A 282 3.01 -32.05 14.36
N LEU A 283 2.11 -31.08 14.47
CA LEU A 283 1.30 -30.83 15.67
C LEU A 283 0.12 -31.80 15.82
N GLY A 284 -0.15 -32.64 14.81
CA GLY A 284 -1.20 -33.66 14.87
C GLY A 284 -2.62 -33.13 14.65
N ALA A 285 -2.81 -31.99 13.96
CA ALA A 285 -4.11 -31.36 13.73
C ALA A 285 -5.17 -32.30 13.10
N LEU A 286 -4.73 -33.31 12.34
CA LEU A 286 -5.61 -34.32 11.73
C LEU A 286 -5.39 -35.74 12.30
N GLY A 287 -4.70 -35.87 13.43
CA GLY A 287 -4.32 -37.14 14.03
C GLY A 287 -3.21 -37.87 13.27
N ARG A 288 -2.92 -39.10 13.68
CA ARG A 288 -1.83 -39.91 13.11
C ARG A 288 -2.11 -40.30 11.65
N GLY A 289 -1.05 -40.27 10.83
CA GLY A 289 -1.08 -40.64 9.42
C GLY A 289 -1.54 -39.54 8.46
N ALA A 290 -1.77 -38.33 8.97
CA ALA A 290 -1.97 -37.17 8.11
C ALA A 290 -0.65 -36.74 7.45
N VAL A 291 -0.70 -36.26 6.21
CA VAL A 291 0.48 -35.75 5.49
C VAL A 291 0.22 -34.39 4.85
N ALA A 292 1.28 -33.59 4.74
CA ALA A 292 1.24 -32.34 4.00
C ALA A 292 1.51 -32.65 2.52
N ALA A 293 0.64 -32.19 1.62
CA ALA A 293 0.70 -32.54 0.21
C ALA A 293 0.70 -31.28 -0.67
N GLY A 294 1.88 -30.91 -1.16
CA GLY A 294 2.04 -29.86 -2.16
C GLY A 294 1.61 -30.37 -3.54
N VAL A 295 0.77 -29.61 -4.23
CA VAL A 295 0.32 -29.91 -5.59
C VAL A 295 0.45 -28.68 -6.48
N SER A 296 0.52 -28.87 -7.81
CA SER A 296 0.54 -27.74 -8.76
C SER A 296 -0.70 -26.85 -8.62
N ALA A 297 -0.62 -25.58 -9.02
CA ALA A 297 -1.73 -24.62 -8.88
C ALA A 297 -3.04 -25.09 -9.54
N SER A 298 -2.97 -25.71 -10.72
CA SER A 298 -4.14 -26.26 -11.42
C SER A 298 -4.73 -27.48 -10.70
N ALA A 299 -3.87 -28.37 -10.18
CA ALA A 299 -4.28 -29.50 -9.37
C ALA A 299 -4.86 -29.05 -8.03
N PHE A 300 -4.32 -27.98 -7.43
CA PHE A 300 -4.83 -27.38 -6.20
C PHE A 300 -6.26 -26.88 -6.40
N GLY A 301 -6.51 -26.08 -7.44
CA GLY A 301 -7.86 -25.60 -7.75
C GLY A 301 -8.88 -26.72 -7.97
N SER A 302 -8.48 -27.81 -8.64
CA SER A 302 -9.34 -28.98 -8.83
C SER A 302 -9.58 -29.77 -7.54
N ALA A 303 -8.55 -29.96 -6.71
CA ALA A 303 -8.67 -30.62 -5.42
C ALA A 303 -9.55 -29.81 -4.46
N LEU A 304 -9.36 -28.49 -4.43
CA LEU A 304 -10.13 -27.54 -3.62
C LEU A 304 -11.61 -27.54 -4.04
N ARG A 305 -11.94 -27.49 -5.34
CA ARG A 305 -13.33 -27.62 -5.79
C ARG A 305 -13.95 -28.98 -5.41
N GLY A 306 -13.15 -30.05 -5.43
CA GLY A 306 -13.62 -31.41 -5.13
C GLY A 306 -13.85 -31.71 -3.64
N GLY A 307 -13.16 -31.04 -2.71
CA GLY A 307 -13.35 -31.23 -1.27
C GLY A 307 -13.02 -32.65 -0.75
N THR A 308 -12.20 -33.40 -1.49
CA THR A 308 -11.87 -34.82 -1.25
C THR A 308 -10.75 -35.05 -0.24
N ASP A 309 -10.04 -34.00 0.15
CA ASP A 309 -8.96 -34.06 1.13
C ASP A 309 -9.42 -33.48 2.47
N ALA A 310 -8.69 -33.81 3.54
CA ALA A 310 -9.09 -33.50 4.91
C ALA A 310 -9.01 -32.01 5.24
N ALA A 311 -8.05 -31.28 4.65
CA ALA A 311 -7.95 -29.83 4.79
C ALA A 311 -7.13 -29.19 3.66
N TYR A 312 -7.30 -27.89 3.49
CA TYR A 312 -6.60 -27.07 2.50
C TYR A 312 -5.99 -25.84 3.16
N VAL A 313 -4.74 -25.50 2.83
CA VAL A 313 -4.13 -24.22 3.23
C VAL A 313 -4.14 -23.30 2.01
N LEU A 314 -4.70 -22.10 2.18
CA LEU A 314 -4.79 -21.09 1.14
C LEU A 314 -4.76 -19.67 1.73
N GLU A 315 -4.52 -18.70 0.86
CA GLU A 315 -4.60 -17.28 1.19
C GLU A 315 -5.99 -16.72 0.87
N LEU A 316 -6.58 -15.98 1.80
CA LEU A 316 -7.79 -15.20 1.59
C LEU A 316 -7.52 -13.72 1.86
N PRO A 317 -8.16 -12.78 1.12
CA PRO A 317 -8.05 -11.36 1.43
C PRO A 317 -8.51 -11.07 2.86
N ARG A 318 -7.75 -10.30 3.63
CA ARG A 318 -8.12 -9.95 5.01
C ARG A 318 -9.38 -9.09 5.08
N ARG A 319 -9.58 -8.20 4.10
CA ARG A 319 -10.74 -7.33 3.96
C ARG A 319 -11.32 -7.45 2.56
N VAL A 320 -12.64 -7.45 2.46
CA VAL A 320 -13.38 -7.46 1.20
C VAL A 320 -14.52 -6.44 1.31
N TYR A 321 -14.88 -5.82 0.18
CA TYR A 321 -15.96 -4.83 0.13
C TYR A 321 -17.35 -5.46 0.33
N ASP A 322 -17.55 -6.64 -0.26
CA ASP A 322 -18.78 -7.43 -0.15
C ASP A 322 -18.40 -8.87 0.21
N ALA A 323 -18.69 -9.25 1.47
CA ALA A 323 -18.38 -10.57 2.00
C ALA A 323 -19.15 -11.69 1.26
N CYS A 324 -20.38 -11.41 0.83
CA CYS A 324 -21.22 -12.39 0.16
C CYS A 324 -20.80 -12.59 -1.29
N ARG A 325 -20.38 -11.53 -1.97
CA ARG A 325 -19.74 -11.64 -3.29
C ARG A 325 -18.42 -12.41 -3.22
N ALA A 326 -17.58 -12.11 -2.22
CA ALA A 326 -16.31 -12.80 -2.02
C ALA A 326 -16.52 -14.30 -1.69
N ALA A 327 -17.59 -14.63 -0.97
CA ALA A 327 -17.93 -16.01 -0.66
C ALA A 327 -18.28 -16.85 -1.89
N LEU A 328 -18.75 -16.25 -3.00
CA LEU A 328 -19.04 -16.98 -4.25
C LEU A 328 -17.79 -17.53 -4.94
N GLU A 329 -16.60 -16.99 -4.62
CA GLU A 329 -15.31 -17.48 -5.14
C GLU A 329 -14.78 -18.68 -4.33
N LEU A 330 -15.41 -18.98 -3.17
CA LEU A 330 -15.09 -20.16 -2.38
C LEU A 330 -15.75 -21.42 -2.99
N PRO A 331 -15.21 -22.62 -2.73
CA PRO A 331 -15.82 -23.86 -3.19
C PRO A 331 -17.25 -24.02 -2.66
N PRO A 332 -18.20 -24.60 -3.42
CA PRO A 332 -19.60 -24.70 -2.99
C PRO A 332 -19.82 -25.41 -1.64
N TRP A 333 -18.92 -26.30 -1.24
CA TRP A 333 -18.96 -27.00 0.04
C TRP A 333 -18.45 -26.14 1.22
N SER A 334 -17.87 -24.97 0.98
CA SER A 334 -17.27 -24.10 2.01
C SER A 334 -18.29 -23.58 3.01
N SER A 335 -19.57 -23.53 2.65
CA SER A 335 -20.68 -23.20 3.56
C SER A 335 -20.84 -24.20 4.71
N ALA A 336 -20.36 -25.44 4.52
CA ALA A 336 -20.35 -26.52 5.51
C ALA A 336 -18.92 -26.82 6.02
N ALA A 337 -17.96 -25.93 5.74
CA ALA A 337 -16.59 -26.07 6.16
C ALA A 337 -16.29 -25.24 7.42
N THR A 338 -15.31 -25.69 8.19
CA THR A 338 -14.64 -24.83 9.16
C THR A 338 -13.55 -24.04 8.44
N ILE A 339 -13.55 -22.71 8.60
CA ILE A 339 -12.49 -21.82 8.11
C ILE A 339 -11.73 -21.27 9.32
N GLU A 340 -10.48 -21.68 9.48
CA GLU A 340 -9.61 -21.24 10.59
C GLU A 340 -8.55 -20.26 10.10
N PRO A 341 -8.50 -19.02 10.60
CA PRO A 341 -7.40 -18.13 10.30
C PRO A 341 -6.13 -18.62 11.03
N LEU A 342 -5.05 -18.84 10.28
CA LEU A 342 -3.79 -19.37 10.80
C LEU A 342 -2.81 -18.26 11.15
N LEU A 343 -2.45 -17.43 10.16
CA LEU A 343 -1.45 -16.37 10.29
C LEU A 343 -1.81 -15.16 9.42
N ASP A 344 -1.33 -14.00 9.86
CA ASP A 344 -1.25 -12.78 9.09
C ASP A 344 0.21 -12.56 8.68
N VAL A 345 0.48 -12.56 7.38
CA VAL A 345 1.81 -12.30 6.82
C VAL A 345 1.80 -10.87 6.26
N ARG A 346 2.64 -9.99 6.81
CA ARG A 346 2.70 -8.60 6.33
C ARG A 346 2.98 -8.56 4.83
N SER A 347 2.20 -7.77 4.10
CA SER A 347 2.45 -7.50 2.70
C SER A 347 3.81 -6.83 2.49
N HIS A 348 4.51 -7.25 1.45
CA HIS A 348 5.74 -6.64 0.97
C HIS A 348 5.56 -6.35 -0.52
N ALA A 349 5.90 -5.15 -0.96
CA ALA A 349 5.88 -4.82 -2.38
C ALA A 349 7.14 -5.38 -3.05
N VAL A 350 6.97 -6.25 -4.06
CA VAL A 350 8.07 -6.75 -4.90
C VAL A 350 8.06 -5.98 -6.21
N VAL A 351 9.03 -5.08 -6.36
CA VAL A 351 9.18 -4.19 -7.51
C VAL A 351 10.34 -4.68 -8.40
N ARG A 352 10.18 -4.72 -9.74
CA ARG A 352 11.15 -5.32 -10.68
C ARG A 352 11.64 -4.39 -11.82
N ARG A 353 12.97 -4.22 -11.92
CA ARG A 353 13.90 -4.26 -13.10
C ARG A 353 15.03 -3.19 -13.04
N GLY A 354 16.30 -3.64 -13.01
CA GLY A 354 17.54 -2.87 -13.33
C GLY A 354 18.11 -1.98 -12.22
N LEU A 355 19.40 -2.12 -11.90
CA LEU A 355 20.14 -1.42 -10.83
C LEU A 355 19.88 0.10 -10.83
N PRO A 356 19.25 0.66 -9.79
CA PRO A 356 18.98 2.08 -9.76
C PRO A 356 19.82 2.84 -8.72
N ARG A 357 20.25 4.04 -9.08
CA ARG A 357 20.62 5.06 -8.09
C ARG A 357 19.33 5.44 -7.34
N MET A 358 19.35 5.35 -6.01
CA MET A 358 18.20 5.71 -5.18
C MET A 358 18.29 7.18 -4.80
N THR A 359 17.20 7.91 -5.05
CA THR A 359 17.13 9.34 -4.80
C THR A 359 15.94 9.67 -3.94
N LEU A 360 16.09 10.50 -2.92
CA LEU A 360 14.97 10.98 -2.12
C LEU A 360 14.47 12.28 -2.73
N ASP A 361 13.19 12.33 -3.09
CA ASP A 361 12.52 13.60 -3.37
C ASP A 361 12.16 14.30 -2.05
N TRP A 362 11.92 15.61 -2.10
CA TRP A 362 11.60 16.43 -0.92
C TRP A 362 10.39 15.93 -0.11
N ASP A 363 9.46 15.24 -0.78
CA ASP A 363 8.22 14.69 -0.24
C ASP A 363 8.42 13.32 0.41
N GLY A 364 9.68 12.86 0.53
CA GLY A 364 10.01 11.55 1.08
C GLY A 364 9.86 10.39 0.08
N THR A 365 9.54 10.68 -1.18
CA THR A 365 9.42 9.66 -2.23
C THR A 365 10.80 9.13 -2.61
N LEU A 366 11.01 7.82 -2.47
CA LEU A 366 12.24 7.15 -2.89
C LEU A 366 12.18 6.79 -4.38
N ARG A 367 12.93 7.43 -5.27
CA ARG A 367 12.93 7.08 -6.70
C ARG A 367 14.11 6.21 -7.08
N LEU A 368 13.83 5.29 -8.00
CA LEU A 368 14.83 4.48 -8.67
C LEU A 368 15.20 5.18 -9.98
N THR A 369 16.42 5.72 -10.06
CA THR A 369 16.94 6.35 -11.28
C THR A 369 17.78 5.35 -12.08
N PRO A 370 17.73 5.38 -13.43
CA PRO A 370 18.61 4.55 -14.26
C PRO A 370 20.10 4.73 -13.87
N PRO A 371 20.94 3.70 -14.06
CA PRO A 371 22.36 3.74 -13.68
C PRO A 371 23.18 4.79 -14.45
#